data_AF-A0A853BRX8-F1
#
_entry.id   AF-A0A853BRX8-F1
#
_cell.length_a   1.000
_cell.length_b   1.000
_cell.length_c   1.000
_cell.angle_alpha   90.00
_cell.angle_beta   90.00
_cell.angle_gamma   90.00
#
_symmetry.space_group_name_H-M   'P 1'
#
loop_
_entity.id
_entity.type
_entity.pdbx_description
1 polymer ?
#
loop_
_entity_poly.entity_id
_entity_poly.type
_entity_poly.pdbx_seq_one_letter_code
_entity_poly.pdbx_strand_id
1 'polypeptide(L)'
;MAQRRRGNRQLGVRRDKNVKLSLSEDEHALLSKAALAKDMTLSSYCADAAVAVARDEVDPTPDVRQTMVALNDQITRLCDAGALLGAGDPAAPHPPDGTADTPGALLRRISRIVDELEDTAYELKRSVRR
;
A
#
# COMPACT_ATOMS: atom_id res chain seq x y z
N MET A 1 -37.95 24.47 8.15
CA MET A 1 -36.49 24.26 8.01
C MET A 1 -36.25 22.79 7.69
N ALA A 2 -35.73 22.49 6.50
CA ALA A 2 -35.59 21.11 6.02
C ALA A 2 -34.42 20.40 6.72
N GLN A 3 -34.72 19.28 7.37
CA GLN A 3 -33.76 18.39 8.02
C GLN A 3 -32.81 17.82 6.94
N ARG A 4 -31.58 18.35 6.85
CA ARG A 4 -30.52 17.79 6.00
C ARG A 4 -30.24 16.37 6.46
N ARG A 5 -30.81 15.39 5.75
CA ARG A 5 -30.73 13.97 6.07
C ARG A 5 -29.28 13.50 6.05
N ARG A 6 -28.92 12.71 7.05
CA ARG A 6 -27.62 12.05 7.22
C ARG A 6 -27.39 11.08 6.06
N GLY A 7 -26.36 11.35 5.26
CA GLY A 7 -25.84 10.41 4.26
C GLY A 7 -26.58 10.42 2.92
N ASN A 8 -25.81 10.53 1.84
CA ASN A 8 -26.30 10.29 0.49
C ASN A 8 -26.55 8.77 0.34
N ARG A 9 -27.78 8.32 0.59
CA ARG A 9 -28.20 6.89 0.47
C ARG A 9 -27.91 6.31 -0.92
N GLN A 10 -27.76 7.14 -1.94
CA GLN A 10 -27.42 6.72 -3.30
C GLN A 10 -26.03 6.06 -3.41
N LEU A 11 -25.10 6.34 -2.48
CA LEU A 11 -23.74 5.79 -2.51
C LEU A 11 -23.53 4.52 -1.66
N GLY A 12 -24.59 3.97 -1.05
CA GLY A 12 -24.59 2.58 -0.56
C GLY A 12 -23.71 2.22 0.64
N VAL A 13 -22.94 3.14 1.24
CA VAL A 13 -22.08 2.79 2.38
C VAL A 13 -22.90 2.77 3.68
N ARG A 14 -23.23 1.55 4.15
CA ARG A 14 -23.79 1.33 5.49
C ARG A 14 -22.72 1.62 6.55
N ARG A 15 -23.00 2.57 7.44
CA ARG A 15 -22.19 2.86 8.64
C ARG A 15 -22.86 2.23 9.86
N ASP A 16 -22.62 0.94 10.05
CA ASP A 16 -23.27 0.15 11.11
C ASP A 16 -22.53 0.22 12.46
N LYS A 17 -21.33 0.82 12.47
CA LYS A 17 -20.51 1.02 13.68
C LYS A 17 -20.53 2.49 14.09
N ASN A 18 -20.64 2.72 15.40
CA ASN A 18 -20.77 4.06 15.98
C ASN A 18 -19.59 4.36 16.91
N VAL A 19 -19.09 5.60 16.88
CA VAL A 19 -18.13 6.12 17.85
C VAL A 19 -18.80 7.28 18.60
N LYS A 20 -18.74 7.26 19.93
CA LYS A 20 -19.20 8.38 20.78
C LYS A 20 -17.99 9.16 21.25
N LEU A 21 -18.03 10.48 21.08
CA LEU A 21 -16.99 11.41 21.50
C LEU A 21 -17.63 12.45 22.43
N SER A 22 -16.97 12.72 23.55
CA SER A 22 -17.28 13.86 24.41
C SER A 22 -16.30 14.97 24.07
N LEU A 23 -16.82 16.16 23.75
CA LEU A 23 -16.04 17.33 23.34
C LEU A 23 -16.29 18.45 24.35
N SER A 24 -15.28 19.25 24.61
CA SER A 24 -15.46 20.57 25.21
C SER A 24 -16.25 21.50 24.29
N GLU A 25 -16.73 22.61 24.83
CA GLU A 25 -17.50 23.60 24.08
C GLU A 25 -16.66 24.19 22.92
N ASP A 26 -15.39 24.49 23.18
CA ASP A 26 -14.45 25.05 22.19
C ASP A 26 -14.15 24.07 21.05
N GLU A 27 -13.91 22.79 21.37
CA GLU A 27 -13.68 21.74 20.37
C GLU A 27 -14.91 21.54 19.49
N HIS A 28 -16.11 21.51 20.11
CA HIS A 28 -17.36 21.39 19.36
C HIS A 28 -17.58 22.58 18.42
N ALA A 29 -17.33 23.80 18.88
CA ALA A 29 -17.47 25.01 18.08
C ALA A 29 -16.50 25.02 16.88
N LEU A 30 -15.24 24.65 17.11
CA LEU A 30 -14.22 24.58 16.07
C LEU A 30 -14.58 23.55 14.99
N LEU A 31 -14.91 22.33 15.40
CA LEU A 31 -15.26 21.25 14.46
C LEU A 31 -16.56 21.56 13.70
N SER A 32 -17.54 22.19 14.34
CA SER A 32 -18.79 22.61 13.69
C SER A 32 -18.53 23.65 12.60
N LYS A 33 -17.66 24.63 12.87
CA LYS A 33 -17.25 25.64 11.88
C LYS A 33 -16.51 25.00 10.70
N ALA A 34 -15.61 24.07 10.97
CA ALA A 34 -14.86 23.36 9.93
C ALA A 34 -15.77 22.48 9.05
N ALA A 35 -16.72 21.78 9.66
CA ALA A 35 -17.71 20.96 8.94
C ALA A 35 -18.59 21.83 8.02
N LEU A 36 -19.05 22.99 8.51
CA LEU A 36 -19.81 23.94 7.71
C LEU A 36 -19.00 24.46 6.52
N ALA A 37 -17.73 24.81 6.73
CA ALA A 37 -16.84 25.29 5.68
C ALA A 37 -16.60 24.26 4.55
N LYS A 38 -16.80 22.97 4.85
CA LYS A 38 -16.69 21.85 3.88
C LYS A 38 -18.04 21.37 3.34
N ASP A 39 -19.14 22.05 3.68
CA ASP A 39 -20.53 21.63 3.42
C ASP A 39 -20.83 20.18 3.87
N MET A 40 -20.28 19.81 5.03
CA MET A 40 -20.45 18.49 5.63
C MET A 40 -21.25 18.58 6.94
N THR A 41 -21.87 17.47 7.33
CA THR A 41 -22.35 17.33 8.72
C THR A 41 -21.15 17.13 9.64
N LEU A 42 -21.24 17.60 10.89
CA LEU A 42 -20.20 17.41 11.91
C LEU A 42 -19.73 15.95 11.98
N SER A 43 -20.67 14.99 12.01
CA SER A 43 -20.33 13.57 12.04
C SER A 43 -19.64 13.05 10.78
N SER A 44 -19.97 13.60 9.61
CA SER A 44 -19.29 13.25 8.35
C SER A 44 -17.87 13.79 8.34
N TYR A 45 -17.69 15.04 8.75
CA TYR A 45 -16.40 15.70 8.84
C TYR A 45 -15.46 14.98 9.81
N CYS A 46 -15.92 14.67 11.04
CA CYS A 46 -15.07 13.97 12.01
C CYS A 46 -14.69 12.56 11.53
N ALA A 47 -15.61 11.83 10.89
CA ALA A 47 -15.29 10.52 10.33
C ALA A 47 -14.29 10.60 9.18
N ASP A 48 -14.43 11.59 8.31
CA ASP A 48 -13.51 11.82 7.18
C ASP A 48 -12.10 12.17 7.67
N ALA A 49 -12.00 13.13 8.60
CA ALA A 49 -10.74 13.54 9.21
C ALA A 49 -10.05 12.38 9.96
N ALA A 50 -10.81 11.62 10.77
CA ALA A 50 -10.26 10.48 11.50
C ALA A 50 -9.76 9.37 10.55
N VAL A 51 -10.46 9.12 9.44
CA VAL A 51 -10.02 8.16 8.43
C VAL A 51 -8.78 8.66 7.69
N ALA A 52 -8.69 9.96 7.38
CA ALA A 52 -7.49 10.53 6.77
C ALA A 52 -6.26 10.35 7.66
N VAL A 53 -6.37 10.71 8.94
CA VAL A 53 -5.28 10.52 9.91
C VAL A 53 -4.93 9.05 10.08
N ALA A 54 -5.93 8.17 10.25
CA ALA A 54 -5.70 6.74 10.37
C ALA A 54 -5.07 6.14 9.10
N ARG A 55 -5.39 6.67 7.92
CA ARG A 55 -4.68 6.29 6.69
C ARG A 55 -3.25 6.77 6.74
N ASP A 56 -2.98 8.01 7.08
CA ASP A 56 -1.60 8.49 7.17
C ASP A 56 -0.76 7.72 8.21
N GLU A 57 -1.39 7.20 9.27
CA GLU A 57 -0.74 6.36 10.29
C GLU A 57 -0.60 4.88 9.90
N VAL A 58 -1.53 4.32 9.11
CA VAL A 58 -1.59 2.88 8.76
C VAL A 58 -1.13 2.59 7.32
N ASP A 59 -1.16 3.57 6.42
CA ASP A 59 -0.56 3.47 5.10
C ASP A 59 0.91 3.11 5.33
N PRO A 60 1.46 2.12 4.61
CA PRO A 60 2.83 1.69 4.78
C PRO A 60 3.73 2.91 4.87
N THR A 61 4.43 3.05 6.01
CA THR A 61 5.46 4.07 6.20
C THR A 61 6.32 4.12 4.94
N PRO A 62 6.91 5.27 4.55
CA PRO A 62 7.69 5.39 3.31
C PRO A 62 8.68 4.24 3.10
N ASP A 63 9.21 3.71 4.21
CA ASP A 63 10.01 2.49 4.32
C ASP A 63 9.29 1.24 3.77
N VAL A 64 8.09 0.91 4.25
CA VAL A 64 7.29 -0.25 3.81
C VAL A 64 6.86 -0.15 2.36
N ARG A 65 6.51 1.05 1.87
CA ARG A 65 6.21 1.25 0.44
C ARG A 65 7.46 0.99 -0.42
N GLN A 66 8.62 1.47 0.01
CA GLN A 66 9.89 1.18 -0.66
C GLN A 66 10.25 -0.31 -0.61
N THR A 67 10.02 -0.99 0.53
CA THR A 67 10.20 -2.45 0.65
C THR A 67 9.27 -3.21 -0.29
N MET A 68 8.01 -2.79 -0.45
CA MET A 68 7.06 -3.41 -1.39
C MET A 68 7.47 -3.21 -2.85
N VAL A 69 8.00 -2.03 -3.21
CA VAL A 69 8.54 -1.77 -4.55
C VAL A 69 9.77 -2.64 -4.81
N ALA A 70 10.70 -2.73 -3.86
CA ALA A 70 11.88 -3.59 -3.95
C ALA A 70 11.52 -5.07 -4.13
N LEU A 71 10.52 -5.55 -3.38
CA LEU A 71 9.96 -6.91 -3.54
C LEU A 71 9.39 -7.14 -4.95
N ASN A 72 8.64 -6.18 -5.48
CA ASN A 72 8.04 -6.31 -6.81
C ASN A 72 9.10 -6.30 -7.93
N ASP A 73 10.14 -5.48 -7.77
CA ASP A 73 11.28 -5.45 -8.69
C ASP A 73 12.05 -6.78 -8.67
N GLN A 74 12.26 -7.36 -7.50
CA GLN A 74 12.90 -8.67 -7.35
C GLN A 74 12.05 -9.82 -7.92
N ILE A 75 10.72 -9.80 -7.72
CA ILE A 75 9.79 -10.77 -8.34
C ILE A 75 9.87 -10.66 -9.87
N THR A 76 9.87 -9.44 -10.41
CA THR A 76 10.00 -9.19 -11.85
C THR A 76 11.31 -9.77 -12.39
N ARG A 77 12.44 -9.51 -11.71
CA ARG A 77 13.75 -10.08 -12.07
C ARG A 77 13.77 -11.60 -11.99
N LEU A 78 13.08 -12.20 -11.02
CA LEU A 78 12.95 -13.65 -10.90
C LEU A 78 12.13 -14.24 -12.05
N CYS A 79 11.02 -13.59 -12.43
CA CYS A 79 10.22 -13.96 -13.59
C CYS A 79 11.02 -13.88 -14.89
N ASP A 80 11.82 -12.83 -15.08
CA ASP A 80 12.68 -12.67 -16.26
C ASP A 80 13.78 -13.75 -16.31
N ALA A 81 14.43 -14.02 -15.17
CA ALA A 81 15.43 -15.09 -15.07
C ALA A 81 14.81 -16.49 -15.31
N GLY A 82 13.58 -16.72 -14.82
CA GLY A 82 12.81 -17.92 -15.07
C GLY A 82 12.39 -18.06 -16.54
N ALA A 83 12.01 -16.96 -17.20
CA ALA A 83 11.70 -16.93 -18.62
C ALA A 83 12.94 -17.24 -19.48
N LEU A 84 14.12 -16.73 -19.10
CA LEU A 84 15.40 -17.05 -19.75
C LEU A 84 15.82 -18.52 -19.56
N LEU A 85 15.46 -19.15 -18.44
CA LEU A 85 15.68 -20.58 -18.20
C LEU A 85 14.65 -21.48 -18.89
N GLY A 86 13.39 -21.04 -18.99
CA GLY A 86 12.32 -21.71 -19.71
C GLY A 86 12.46 -21.60 -21.23
N ALA A 87 13.04 -20.49 -21.71
CA ALA A 87 13.53 -20.34 -23.07
C ALA A 87 14.85 -21.12 -23.23
N GLY A 88 14.76 -22.44 -23.25
CA GLY A 88 15.76 -23.29 -23.91
C GLY A 88 15.79 -23.09 -25.44
N ASP A 89 15.62 -21.85 -25.89
CA ASP A 89 15.58 -21.45 -27.29
C ASP A 89 16.91 -20.75 -27.62
N PRO A 90 17.74 -21.29 -28.52
CA PRO A 90 19.00 -20.68 -28.94
C PRO A 90 18.84 -19.30 -29.63
N ALA A 91 17.61 -18.81 -29.79
CA ALA A 91 17.30 -17.50 -30.38
C ALA A 91 17.06 -16.35 -29.38
N ALA A 92 17.13 -16.59 -28.06
CA ALA A 92 16.96 -15.51 -27.08
C ALA A 92 18.11 -14.48 -27.19
N PRO A 93 17.83 -13.17 -27.26
CA PRO A 93 18.85 -12.14 -27.43
C PRO A 93 19.83 -12.20 -26.26
N HIS A 94 21.10 -12.42 -26.58
CA HIS A 94 22.18 -12.40 -25.59
C HIS A 94 22.15 -11.09 -24.79
N PRO A 95 22.44 -11.12 -23.48
CA PRO A 95 22.70 -9.90 -22.73
C PRO A 95 23.86 -9.13 -23.40
N PRO A 96 23.83 -7.79 -23.35
CA PRO A 96 24.76 -6.92 -24.09
C PRO A 96 26.25 -7.14 -23.75
N ASP A 97 26.55 -7.90 -22.69
CA ASP A 97 27.90 -8.16 -22.18
C ASP A 97 28.55 -9.44 -22.74
N GLY A 98 27.92 -10.14 -23.70
CA GLY A 98 28.58 -11.18 -24.51
C GLY A 98 29.01 -12.45 -23.76
N THR A 99 28.65 -12.63 -22.48
CA THR A 99 28.87 -13.88 -21.76
C THR A 99 27.67 -14.80 -21.94
N ALA A 100 27.87 -15.94 -22.62
CA ALA A 100 26.90 -17.02 -22.61
C ALA A 100 26.73 -17.49 -21.16
N ASP A 101 25.63 -17.10 -20.53
CA ASP A 101 25.32 -17.50 -19.16
C ASP A 101 25.11 -19.01 -19.14
N THR A 102 26.12 -19.75 -18.68
CA THR A 102 25.98 -21.20 -18.45
C THR A 102 24.79 -21.46 -17.51
N PRO A 103 24.07 -22.59 -17.64
CA PRO A 103 22.96 -22.92 -16.76
C PRO A 103 23.30 -22.80 -15.25
N GLY A 104 24.56 -23.09 -14.87
CA GLY A 104 25.06 -22.90 -13.50
C GLY A 104 25.26 -21.43 -13.08
N ALA A 105 25.48 -20.50 -14.01
CA ALA A 105 25.49 -19.06 -13.73
C ALA A 105 24.06 -18.53 -13.52
N LEU A 106 23.10 -18.98 -14.33
CA LEU A 106 21.67 -18.65 -14.17
C LEU A 106 21.10 -19.17 -12.85
N LEU A 107 21.41 -20.42 -12.48
CA LEU A 107 20.99 -20.99 -11.19
C LEU A 107 21.56 -20.22 -10.00
N ARG A 108 22.83 -19.79 -10.07
CA ARG A 108 23.44 -18.94 -9.02
C ARG A 108 22.81 -17.55 -8.94
N ARG A 109 22.44 -16.97 -10.09
CA ARG A 109 21.75 -15.68 -10.15
C ARG A 109 20.33 -15.78 -9.59
N ILE A 110 19.60 -16.85 -9.89
CA ILE A 110 18.29 -17.13 -9.30
C ILE A 110 18.40 -17.34 -7.79
N SER A 111 19.35 -18.16 -7.33
CA SER A 111 19.56 -18.37 -5.89
C SER A 111 19.77 -17.04 -5.17
N ARG A 112 20.61 -16.15 -5.71
CA ARG A 112 20.83 -14.82 -5.13
C ARG A 112 19.56 -13.97 -5.10
N ILE A 113 18.75 -13.99 -6.16
CA ILE A 113 17.47 -13.25 -6.19
C ILE A 113 16.50 -13.81 -5.17
N VAL A 114 16.47 -15.13 -4.95
CA VAL A 114 15.64 -15.78 -3.93
C VAL A 114 16.11 -15.39 -2.53
N ASP A 115 17.41 -15.42 -2.27
CA ASP A 115 17.98 -15.00 -0.97
C ASP A 115 17.62 -13.52 -0.67
N GLU A 116 17.78 -12.63 -1.67
CA GLU A 116 17.42 -11.21 -1.56
C GLU A 116 15.91 -11.01 -1.33
N LEU A 117 15.05 -11.85 -1.94
CA LEU A 117 13.60 -11.84 -1.73
C LEU A 117 13.23 -12.28 -0.31
N GLU A 118 13.89 -13.32 0.21
CA GLU A 118 13.65 -13.81 1.56
C GLU A 118 14.04 -12.76 2.61
N ASP A 119 15.19 -12.11 2.43
CA ASP A 119 15.64 -11.02 3.30
C ASP A 119 14.68 -9.83 3.26
N THR A 120 14.27 -9.41 2.06
CA THR A 120 13.34 -8.27 1.89
C THR A 120 11.95 -8.59 2.46
N ALA A 121 11.46 -9.82 2.30
CA ALA A 121 10.22 -10.28 2.90
C ALA A 121 10.30 -10.36 4.44
N TYR A 122 11.47 -10.72 4.98
CA TYR A 122 11.71 -10.73 6.42
C TYR A 122 11.71 -9.32 7.01
N GLU A 123 12.34 -8.36 6.33
CA GLU A 123 12.31 -6.94 6.72
C GLU A 123 10.89 -6.36 6.69
N LEU A 124 10.11 -6.68 5.66
CA LEU A 124 8.70 -6.30 5.56
C LEU A 124 7.88 -6.86 6.73
N LYS A 125 8.06 -8.15 7.06
CA LYS A 125 7.36 -8.78 8.18
C LYS A 125 7.74 -8.16 9.53
N ARG A 126 8.97 -7.66 9.66
CA ARG A 126 9.48 -7.00 10.86
C ARG A 126 8.93 -5.57 11.00
N SER A 127 8.85 -4.82 9.90
CA SER A 127 8.33 -3.44 9.90
C SER A 127 6.82 -3.39 10.16
N VAL A 128 6.05 -4.36 9.64
CA VAL A 128 4.59 -4.47 9.85
C VAL A 128 4.19 -4.93 11.27
N ARG A 129 5.14 -5.44 12.07
CA ARG A 129 4.90 -5.92 13.44
C ARG A 129 5.20 -4.89 14.56
N ARG A 130 5.71 -3.71 14.20
CA ARG A 130 5.93 -2.60 15.15
C ARG A 130 4.68 -1.74 15.26
#